data_AF-A0A970BQ53-F1
#
_entry.id   AF-A0A970BQ53-F1
#
_cell.length_a   1.000
_cell.length_b   1.000
_cell.length_c   1.000
_cell.angle_alpha   90.00
_cell.angle_beta   90.00
_cell.angle_gamma   90.00
#
_symmetry.space_group_name_H-M   'P 1'
#
loop_
_entity.id
_entity.type
_entity.pdbx_description
1 polymer ?
#
loop_
_entity_poly.entity_id
_entity_poly.type
_entity_poly.pdbx_seq_one_letter_code
_entity_poly.pdbx_strand_id
1 'polypeptide(L)'
;MNRSVLMLPASADKPGLLAAFAEHCHFGKHFGANWDALWDSLNDWLAQQSMPLCLELDDSRLQSRDEAAWQQCLAILEDARIEWPQFSYRLASEPAC
;
A
#
# COMPACT_ATOMS: atom_id res chain seq x y z
N MET A 1 -0.11 15.13 -17.45
CA MET A 1 0.25 15.22 -16.01
C MET A 1 1.02 13.96 -15.69
N ASN A 2 2.29 14.07 -15.27
CA ASN A 2 3.10 12.89 -14.94
C ASN A 2 2.65 12.38 -13.57
N ARG A 3 2.21 11.12 -13.51
CA ARG A 3 1.83 10.42 -12.28
C ARG A 3 2.93 9.41 -11.95
N SER A 4 3.40 9.41 -10.71
CA SER A 4 4.34 8.39 -10.23
C SER A 4 3.58 7.10 -9.94
N VAL A 5 4.13 5.96 -10.33
CA VAL A 5 3.59 4.64 -9.98
C VAL A 5 4.62 3.93 -9.11
N LEU A 6 4.20 3.49 -7.93
CA LEU A 6 4.98 2.64 -7.04
C LEU A 6 4.35 1.26 -7.03
N MET A 7 5.12 0.24 -7.42
CA MET A 7 4.68 -1.15 -7.42
C MET A 7 5.12 -1.82 -6.13
N LEU A 8 4.18 -2.47 -5.44
CA LEU A 8 4.42 -3.28 -4.25
C LEU A 8 4.04 -4.73 -4.54
N PRO A 9 4.88 -5.72 -4.19
CA PRO A 9 4.47 -7.11 -4.22
C PRO A 9 3.38 -7.34 -3.17
N ALA A 10 2.28 -7.94 -3.56
CA ALA A 10 1.31 -8.44 -2.59
C ALA A 10 1.87 -9.67 -1.86
N SER A 11 1.43 -9.90 -0.61
CA SER A 11 1.75 -11.10 0.16
C SER A 11 0.47 -11.83 0.57
N ALA A 12 0.61 -13.13 0.82
CA ALA A 12 -0.48 -13.99 1.26
C ALA A 12 -0.95 -13.69 2.70
N ASP A 13 -0.16 -12.97 3.50
CA ASP A 13 -0.42 -12.77 4.92
C ASP A 13 -0.05 -11.37 5.42
N LYS A 14 -0.53 -11.04 6.63
CA LYS A 14 -0.26 -9.76 7.28
C LYS A 14 1.24 -9.41 7.38
N PRO A 15 2.12 -10.30 7.89
CA PRO A 15 3.54 -9.99 8.01
C PRO A 15 4.18 -9.62 6.67
N GLY A 16 3.89 -10.36 5.60
CA GLY A 16 4.48 -10.07 4.29
C GLY A 16 3.91 -8.79 3.68
N LEU A 17 2.62 -8.49 3.87
CA LEU A 17 2.05 -7.20 3.45
C LEU A 17 2.78 -6.04 4.14
N LEU A 18 2.85 -6.07 5.46
CA LEU A 18 3.52 -5.03 6.25
C LEU A 18 5.01 -4.87 5.88
N ALA A 19 5.70 -5.98 5.61
CA ALA A 19 7.09 -5.96 5.16
C ALA A 19 7.24 -5.30 3.78
N ALA A 20 6.37 -5.61 2.82
CA ALA A 20 6.39 -5.02 1.48
C ALA A 20 6.22 -3.49 1.54
N PHE A 21 5.28 -2.99 2.37
CA PHE A 21 5.13 -1.55 2.58
C PHE A 21 6.37 -0.93 3.23
N ALA A 22 6.88 -1.53 4.31
CA ALA A 22 8.04 -0.99 5.01
C ALA A 22 9.28 -0.91 4.11
N GLU A 23 9.50 -1.91 3.25
CA GLU A 23 10.62 -1.97 2.32
C GLU A 23 10.46 -0.94 1.19
N HIS A 24 9.32 -0.95 0.48
CA HIS A 24 9.13 -0.15 -0.73
C HIS A 24 8.84 1.33 -0.45
N CYS A 25 8.20 1.64 0.68
CA CYS A 25 7.96 3.02 1.12
C CYS A 25 9.07 3.53 2.05
N HIS A 26 10.05 2.69 2.40
CA HIS A 26 11.17 3.04 3.28
C HIS A 26 10.76 3.64 4.65
N PHE A 27 9.76 3.05 5.34
CA PHE A 27 9.23 3.54 6.63
C PHE A 27 10.25 3.60 7.79
N GLY A 28 11.44 3.04 7.60
CA GLY A 28 12.54 3.12 8.56
C GLY A 28 12.52 2.01 9.62
N LYS A 29 13.61 1.92 10.38
CA LYS A 29 13.92 0.79 11.28
C LYS A 29 13.01 0.66 12.51
N HIS A 30 12.17 1.66 12.79
CA HIS A 30 11.28 1.69 13.95
C HIS A 30 9.83 1.35 13.59
N PHE A 31 9.59 0.89 12.36
CA PHE A 31 8.26 0.48 11.91
C PHE A 31 7.68 -0.61 12.83
N GLY A 32 6.49 -0.35 13.39
CA GLY A 32 5.87 -1.19 14.42
C GLY A 32 5.29 -2.52 13.94
N ALA A 33 5.37 -2.83 12.64
CA ALA A 33 4.91 -4.08 12.02
C ALA A 33 3.48 -4.49 12.45
N ASN A 34 2.57 -3.52 12.49
CA ASN A 34 1.15 -3.73 12.74
C ASN A 34 0.31 -2.76 11.89
N TRP A 35 -1.03 -2.86 11.96
CA TRP A 35 -1.93 -2.10 11.10
C TRP A 35 -1.95 -0.60 11.42
N ASP A 36 -1.90 -0.24 12.70
CA ASP A 36 -1.84 1.16 13.13
C ASP A 36 -0.51 1.79 12.67
N ALA A 37 0.59 1.06 12.82
CA ALA A 37 1.90 1.50 12.34
C ALA A 37 1.94 1.65 10.81
N LEU A 38 1.23 0.78 10.06
CA LEU A 38 1.10 0.92 8.61
C LEU A 38 0.37 2.22 8.26
N TRP A 39 -0.77 2.48 8.91
CA TRP A 39 -1.51 3.73 8.73
C TRP A 39 -0.63 4.95 9.00
N ASP A 40 -0.03 5.03 10.19
CA ASP A 40 0.79 6.18 10.61
C ASP A 40 1.95 6.42 9.64
N SER A 41 2.68 5.35 9.29
CA SER A 41 3.87 5.46 8.44
C SER A 41 3.49 5.79 6.99
N LEU A 42 2.39 5.23 6.47
CA LEU A 42 1.88 5.55 5.14
C LEU A 42 1.46 7.01 5.07
N ASN A 43 0.78 7.52 6.10
CA ASN A 43 0.34 8.90 6.20
C ASN A 43 1.53 9.88 6.18
N ASP A 44 2.53 9.62 7.03
CA ASP A 44 3.77 10.41 7.08
C ASP A 44 4.55 10.36 5.75
N TRP A 45 4.55 9.20 5.09
CA TRP A 45 5.22 9.04 3.81
C TRP A 45 4.49 9.74 2.66
N LEU A 46 3.15 9.70 2.64
CA LEU A 46 2.31 10.41 1.66
C LEU A 46 2.45 11.93 1.79
N ALA A 47 2.59 12.44 3.01
CA ALA A 47 2.84 13.85 3.28
C ALA A 47 4.11 14.40 2.63
N GLN A 48 5.07 13.51 2.32
CA GLN A 48 6.35 13.87 1.68
C GLN A 48 6.30 13.79 0.15
N GLN A 49 5.21 13.29 -0.44
CA GLN A 49 5.10 13.11 -1.89
C GLN A 49 4.68 14.42 -2.58
N SER A 50 5.48 14.85 -3.56
CA SER A 50 5.25 16.11 -4.29
C SER A 50 4.47 15.96 -5.60
N MET A 51 4.19 14.73 -6.03
CA MET A 51 3.47 14.42 -7.28
C MET A 51 2.34 13.45 -7.02
N PRO A 52 1.29 13.44 -7.87
CA PRO A 52 0.27 12.40 -7.84
C PRO A 52 0.90 11.02 -7.91
N LEU A 53 0.47 10.15 -7.00
CA LEU A 53 1.00 8.81 -6.82
C LEU A 53 -0.09 7.77 -7.04
N CYS A 54 0.25 6.69 -7.74
CA CYS A 54 -0.54 5.47 -7.80
C CYS A 54 0.27 4.34 -7.14
N LEU A 55 -0.29 3.71 -6.12
CA LEU A 55 0.28 2.48 -5.57
C LEU A 55 -0.37 1.27 -6.26
N GLU A 56 0.43 0.44 -6.90
CA GLU A 56 -0.04 -0.78 -7.54
C GLU A 56 0.36 -1.97 -6.68
N LEU A 57 -0.62 -2.69 -6.12
CA LEU A 57 -0.38 -3.97 -5.46
C LEU A 57 -0.37 -5.08 -6.52
N ASP A 58 0.78 -5.69 -6.73
CA ASP A 58 0.93 -6.84 -7.61
C ASP A 58 0.47 -8.12 -6.91
N ASP A 59 -0.80 -8.47 -7.10
CA ASP A 59 -1.43 -9.71 -6.63
C ASP A 59 -1.45 -10.83 -7.68
N SER A 60 -0.82 -10.62 -8.84
CA SER A 60 -0.89 -11.56 -9.98
C SER A 60 -0.31 -12.96 -9.68
N ARG A 61 0.54 -13.07 -8.66
CA ARG A 61 1.22 -14.32 -8.26
C ARG A 61 0.62 -14.97 -7.01
N LEU A 62 -0.38 -14.35 -6.37
CA LEU A 62 -1.01 -14.90 -5.18
C LEU A 62 -1.99 -16.02 -5.55
N GLN A 63 -1.67 -17.25 -5.15
CA GLN A 63 -2.56 -18.40 -5.33
C GLN A 63 -3.62 -18.49 -4.23
N SER A 64 -3.29 -18.00 -3.03
CA SER A 64 -4.18 -17.88 -1.89
C SER A 64 -3.70 -16.73 -0.99
N ARG A 65 -4.61 -16.18 -0.19
CA ARG A 65 -4.32 -15.12 0.77
C ARG A 65 -5.21 -15.23 1.99
N ASP A 66 -4.72 -14.72 3.11
CA ASP A 66 -5.52 -14.39 4.27
C ASP A 66 -6.46 -13.23 3.91
N GLU A 67 -7.73 -13.56 3.66
CA GLU A 67 -8.73 -12.57 3.28
C GLU A 67 -8.93 -11.50 4.36
N ALA A 68 -8.81 -11.83 5.65
CA ALA A 68 -8.98 -10.83 6.70
C ALA A 68 -7.83 -9.82 6.69
N ALA A 69 -6.59 -10.29 6.54
CA ALA A 69 -5.43 -9.42 6.40
C ALA A 69 -5.50 -8.57 5.11
N TRP A 70 -5.94 -9.18 4.01
CA TRP A 70 -6.08 -8.50 2.73
C TRP A 70 -7.13 -7.38 2.79
N GLN A 71 -8.32 -7.66 3.31
CA GLN A 71 -9.38 -6.66 3.46
C GLN A 71 -8.95 -5.51 4.38
N GLN A 72 -8.24 -5.81 5.47
CA GLN A 72 -7.72 -4.78 6.36
C GLN A 72 -6.68 -3.88 5.66
N CYS A 73 -5.81 -4.46 4.84
CA CYS A 73 -4.85 -3.71 4.05
C CYS A 73 -5.53 -2.79 3.02
N LEU A 74 -6.55 -3.29 2.31
CA LEU A 74 -7.31 -2.48 1.36
C LEU A 74 -8.09 -1.36 2.04
N ALA A 75 -8.66 -1.61 3.23
CA ALA A 75 -9.34 -0.59 4.02
C ALA A 75 -8.40 0.58 4.36
N ILE A 76 -7.17 0.28 4.81
CA ILE A 76 -6.14 1.30 5.09
C ILE A 76 -5.79 2.11 3.83
N LEU A 77 -5.68 1.46 2.67
CA LEU A 77 -5.39 2.15 1.41
C LEU A 77 -6.57 3.02 0.94
N GLU A 78 -7.80 2.58 1.19
CA GLU A 78 -9.01 3.35 0.89
C GLU A 78 -9.11 4.57 1.80
N ASP A 79 -8.85 4.43 3.10
CA ASP A 79 -8.80 5.56 4.03
C ASP A 79 -7.72 6.56 3.58
N ALA A 80 -6.54 6.08 3.17
CA ALA A 80 -5.47 6.94 2.67
C ALA A 80 -5.86 7.65 1.36
N ARG A 81 -6.61 6.98 0.47
CA ARG A 81 -7.15 7.56 -0.77
C ARG A 81 -8.17 8.67 -0.49
N ILE A 82 -8.95 8.54 0.58
CA ILE A 82 -9.91 9.56 1.02
C ILE A 82 -9.18 10.77 1.60
N GLU A 83 -8.14 10.55 2.42
CA GLU A 83 -7.39 11.64 3.07
C GLU A 83 -6.43 12.39 2.12
N TRP A 84 -5.87 11.70 1.11
CA TRP A 84 -4.86 12.25 0.21
C TRP A 84 -5.37 12.32 -1.24
N PRO A 85 -5.86 13.47 -1.72
CA PRO A 85 -6.43 13.60 -3.08
C PRO A 85 -5.46 13.26 -4.22
N GLN A 86 -4.15 13.38 -3.97
CA GLN A 86 -3.11 13.02 -4.93
C GLN A 86 -2.73 11.53 -4.91
N PHE A 87 -3.28 10.74 -3.98
CA PHE A 87 -3.03 9.32 -3.85
C PHE A 87 -4.18 8.50 -4.46
N SER A 88 -3.83 7.41 -5.13
CA SER A 88 -4.75 6.29 -5.32
C SER A 88 -3.99 4.98 -5.29
N TYR A 89 -4.72 3.88 -5.24
CA TYR A 89 -4.18 2.56 -5.41
C TYR A 89 -4.99 1.77 -6.45
N ARG A 90 -4.43 0.66 -6.92
CA ARG A 90 -5.12 -0.35 -7.74
C ARG A 90 -4.47 -1.72 -7.53
N LEU A 91 -5.20 -2.79 -7.85
CA LEU A 91 -4.60 -4.11 -7.94
C LEU A 91 -4.05 -4.33 -9.37
N ALA A 92 -2.90 -4.97 -9.51
CA ALA A 92 -2.33 -5.26 -10.84
C ALA A 92 -3.23 -6.20 -11.65
N SER A 93 -4.02 -7.04 -10.98
CA SER A 93 -5.03 -7.90 -11.61
C SER A 93 -6.22 -7.11 -12.18
N GLU A 94 -6.45 -5.87 -11.75
CA GLU A 94 -7.53 -5.04 -12.27
C GLU A 94 -7.09 -4.35 -13.58
N PRO A 95 -7.91 -4.41 -14.64
CA PRO A 95 -7.58 -3.72 -15.88
C PRO A 95 -7.46 -2.21 -15.63
N ALA A 96 -6.43 -1.58 -16.22
CA ALA A 96 -6.34 -0.13 -16.25
C ALA A 96 -7.59 0.44 -16.95
N CYS A 97 -8.46 1.09 -16.18
CA CYS A 97 -9.64 1.78 -16.69
C CYS A 97 -9.23 2.97 -17.57
#